data_AF-J3J7B7-F1
#
_entry.id   AF-J3J7B7-F1
#
_cell.length_a   1.000
_cell.length_b   1.000
_cell.length_c   1.000
_cell.angle_alpha   90.00
_cell.angle_beta   90.00
_cell.angle_gamma   90.00
#
_symmetry.space_group_name_H-M   'P 1'
#
loop_
_entity.id
_entity.type
_entity.pdbx_description
1 polymer ?
#
loop_
_entity_poly.entity_id
_entity_poly.type
_entity_poly.pdbx_seq_one_letter_code
_entity_poly.pdbx_strand_id
1 'polypeptide(L)'
;MWNIFGDGPLEWSEDADAALYARVDGPLAWQQHALCAQTDPEAFFPEKGGSTREAKAVCQACQVREDCLEYALANDERFGIWGGMSERERRRLRRMAG
;
A
#
# COMPACT_ATOMS: atom_id res chain seq x y z
N MET A 1 20.64 -12.42 31.78
CA MET A 1 21.72 -12.21 30.78
C MET A 1 22.04 -10.72 30.82
N TRP A 2 23.22 -10.33 31.33
CA TRP A 2 23.64 -8.94 31.46
C TRP A 2 24.34 -8.50 30.17
N ASN A 3 24.17 -7.23 29.78
CA ASN A 3 24.87 -6.68 28.62
C ASN A 3 26.38 -6.63 28.81
N ILE A 4 27.12 -6.73 27.70
CA ILE A 4 28.60 -6.74 27.68
C ILE A 4 29.22 -5.44 28.23
N PHE A 5 28.45 -4.36 28.26
CA PHE A 5 28.85 -3.04 28.76
C PHE A 5 28.45 -2.76 30.23
N GLY A 6 27.67 -3.64 30.87
CA GLY A 6 27.32 -3.52 32.29
C GLY A 6 26.16 -2.57 32.63
N ASP A 7 25.53 -1.94 31.64
CA ASP A 7 24.48 -0.91 31.84
C ASP A 7 23.07 -1.45 32.17
N GLY A 8 22.95 -2.69 32.64
CA GLY A 8 21.68 -3.30 33.04
C GLY A 8 21.09 -4.31 32.04
N PRO A 9 19.86 -4.80 32.29
CA PRO A 9 19.19 -5.80 31.46
C PRO A 9 18.87 -5.23 30.08
N LEU A 10 18.92 -6.06 29.04
CA LEU A 10 18.31 -5.74 27.74
C LEU A 10 16.79 -5.57 27.94
N GLU A 11 16.32 -4.34 28.12
CA GLU A 11 14.89 -4.06 27.99
C GLU A 11 14.55 -4.05 26.50
N TRP A 12 13.99 -5.18 26.05
CA TRP A 12 13.28 -5.26 24.77
C TRP A 12 11.97 -4.53 24.96
N SER A 13 11.97 -3.20 24.77
CA SER A 13 10.73 -2.44 24.79
C SER A 13 10.02 -2.65 23.46
N GLU A 14 8.90 -3.37 23.49
CA GLU A 14 8.05 -3.65 22.31
C GLU A 14 7.69 -2.36 21.55
N ASP A 15 7.57 -1.24 22.26
CA ASP A 15 7.29 0.09 21.70
C ASP A 15 8.45 0.68 20.87
N ALA A 16 9.70 0.52 21.32
CA ALA A 16 10.87 1.01 20.58
C ALA A 16 11.13 0.15 19.34
N ASP A 17 10.91 -1.15 19.44
CA ASP A 17 11.06 -2.09 18.33
C ASP A 17 9.99 -1.81 17.25
N ALA A 18 8.73 -1.57 17.63
CA ALA A 18 7.68 -1.21 16.67
C ALA A 18 8.01 0.07 15.87
N ALA A 19 8.55 1.10 16.53
CA ALA A 19 8.99 2.33 15.86
C ALA A 19 10.21 2.11 14.95
N LEU A 20 11.10 1.18 15.30
CA LEU A 20 12.26 0.80 14.48
C LEU A 20 11.81 0.00 13.25
N TYR A 21 10.95 -1.00 13.41
CA TYR A 21 10.41 -1.79 12.30
C TYR A 21 9.67 -0.91 11.28
N ALA A 22 8.83 0.02 11.75
CA ALA A 22 8.15 0.97 10.86
C ALA A 22 9.13 1.87 10.06
N ARG A 23 10.30 2.20 10.61
CA ARG A 23 11.34 2.95 9.90
C ARG A 23 12.17 2.08 8.96
N VAL A 24 12.37 0.80 9.30
CA VAL A 24 13.15 -0.16 8.50
C VAL A 24 12.44 -0.53 7.22
N ASP A 25 11.12 -0.77 7.26
CA ASP A 25 10.35 -1.16 6.07
C ASP A 25 10.08 0.03 5.12
N GLY A 26 10.20 1.25 5.63
CA GLY A 26 10.08 2.48 4.86
C GLY A 26 8.65 2.84 4.46
N PRO A 27 8.44 3.99 3.78
CA PRO A 27 7.11 4.54 3.46
C PRO A 27 6.27 3.67 2.51
N LEU A 28 6.84 2.61 1.94
CA LEU A 28 6.16 1.67 1.03
C LEU A 28 5.91 0.31 1.66
N ALA A 29 6.11 0.15 2.98
CA ALA A 29 5.88 -1.09 3.71
C ALA A 29 4.48 -1.69 3.46
N TRP A 30 3.47 -0.83 3.31
CA TRP A 30 2.09 -1.21 3.02
C TRP A 30 1.96 -2.07 1.75
N GLN A 31 2.86 -1.94 0.76
CA GLN A 31 2.81 -2.71 -0.47
C GLN A 31 2.98 -4.22 -0.22
N GLN A 32 3.69 -4.61 0.84
CA GLN A 32 3.87 -6.00 1.23
C GLN A 32 2.54 -6.68 1.62
N HIS A 33 1.56 -5.89 2.03
CA HIS A 33 0.23 -6.35 2.42
C HIS A 33 -0.82 -6.17 1.31
N ALA A 34 -0.41 -5.80 0.09
CA ALA A 34 -1.32 -5.59 -1.01
C ALA A 34 -1.87 -6.93 -1.54
N LEU A 35 -3.18 -7.13 -1.45
CA LEU A 35 -3.86 -8.35 -1.90
C LEU A 35 -3.66 -8.59 -3.41
N CYS A 36 -3.49 -7.53 -4.21
CA CYS A 36 -3.29 -7.65 -5.65
C CYS A 36 -2.03 -8.46 -6.03
N ALA A 37 -1.01 -8.49 -5.18
CA ALA A 37 0.21 -9.29 -5.41
C ALA A 37 -0.05 -10.81 -5.39
N GLN A 38 -1.22 -11.23 -4.88
CA GLN A 38 -1.64 -12.64 -4.81
C GLN A 38 -2.65 -13.01 -5.91
N THR A 39 -2.88 -12.12 -6.87
CA THR A 39 -3.85 -12.27 -7.96
C THR A 39 -3.19 -12.06 -9.31
N ASP A 40 -3.92 -12.27 -10.40
CA ASP A 40 -3.41 -12.03 -11.75
C ASP A 40 -3.10 -10.52 -11.97
N PRO A 41 -1.85 -10.14 -12.24
CA PRO A 41 -1.47 -8.75 -12.52
C PRO A 41 -2.19 -8.17 -13.74
N GLU A 42 -2.54 -8.98 -14.75
CA GLU A 42 -3.17 -8.49 -15.98
C GLU A 42 -4.55 -7.87 -15.70
N ALA A 43 -5.27 -8.37 -14.69
CA ALA A 43 -6.55 -7.82 -14.26
C ALA A 43 -6.43 -6.35 -13.81
N PHE A 44 -5.28 -5.95 -13.27
CA PHE A 44 -5.02 -4.58 -12.78
C PHE A 44 -4.52 -3.65 -13.87
N PHE A 45 -4.07 -4.17 -15.01
CA PHE A 45 -3.62 -3.42 -16.17
C PHE A 45 -4.42 -3.79 -17.43
N PRO A 46 -5.74 -3.56 -17.44
CA PRO A 46 -6.58 -3.97 -18.57
C PRO A 46 -6.24 -3.18 -19.84
N GLU A 47 -6.28 -3.87 -20.98
CA GLU A 47 -6.20 -3.24 -22.30
C GLU A 47 -7.39 -2.29 -22.55
N LYS A 48 -7.32 -1.52 -23.65
CA LYS A 48 -8.39 -0.58 -24.03
C LYS A 48 -9.72 -1.33 -24.19
N GLY A 49 -10.66 -1.07 -23.28
CA GLY A 49 -11.98 -1.72 -23.28
C GLY A 49 -12.08 -2.99 -22.44
N GLY A 50 -10.98 -3.41 -21.79
CA GLY A 50 -10.97 -4.52 -20.85
C GLY A 50 -11.80 -4.25 -19.59
N SER A 51 -12.23 -5.32 -18.94
CA SER A 51 -13.02 -5.24 -17.71
C SER A 51 -12.17 -4.76 -16.54
N THR A 52 -12.71 -3.83 -15.74
CA THR A 52 -12.09 -3.39 -14.47
C THR A 52 -12.74 -4.04 -13.25
N ARG A 53 -13.74 -4.90 -13.47
CA ARG A 53 -14.63 -5.39 -12.41
C ARG A 53 -13.88 -6.30 -11.42
N GLU A 54 -13.04 -7.19 -11.93
CA GLU A 54 -12.30 -8.15 -11.13
C GLU A 54 -11.27 -7.45 -10.23
N ALA A 55 -10.39 -6.63 -10.81
CA ALA A 55 -9.43 -5.85 -10.03
C ALA A 55 -10.10 -4.97 -8.97
N LYS A 56 -11.25 -4.36 -9.28
CA LYS A 56 -12.01 -3.59 -8.30
C LYS A 56 -12.55 -4.44 -7.16
N ALA A 57 -13.01 -5.66 -7.43
CA ALA A 57 -13.47 -6.58 -6.39
C ALA A 57 -12.32 -6.98 -5.46
N VAL A 58 -11.13 -7.27 -6.01
CA VAL A 58 -9.93 -7.55 -5.21
C VAL A 58 -9.56 -6.33 -4.36
N CYS A 59 -9.54 -5.13 -4.94
CA CYS A 59 -9.25 -3.91 -4.18
C CYS A 59 -10.25 -3.66 -3.04
N GLN A 60 -11.53 -4.05 -3.16
CA GLN A 60 -12.51 -3.88 -2.10
C GLN A 60 -12.22 -4.75 -0.87
N ALA A 61 -11.58 -5.90 -1.06
CA ALA A 61 -11.16 -6.78 0.03
C ALA A 61 -9.74 -6.47 0.55
N CYS A 62 -9.02 -5.53 -0.07
CA CYS A 62 -7.64 -5.22 0.26
C CYS A 62 -7.55 -4.28 1.48
N GLN A 63 -6.76 -4.65 2.50
CA GLN A 63 -6.61 -3.85 3.72
C GLN A 63 -5.85 -2.52 3.48
N VAL A 64 -4.89 -2.51 2.54
CA VAL A 64 -4.06 -1.34 2.21
C VAL A 64 -4.64 -0.49 1.07
N ARG A 65 -5.96 -0.58 0.85
CA ARG A 65 -6.65 0.12 -0.25
C ARG A 65 -6.48 1.63 -0.19
N GLU A 66 -6.53 2.19 1.02
CA GLU A 66 -6.45 3.64 1.25
C GLU A 66 -5.05 4.16 0.97
N ASP A 67 -4.02 3.55 1.56
CA ASP A 67 -2.60 3.86 1.30
C ASP A 67 -2.28 3.75 -0.20
N CYS A 68 -2.79 2.70 -0.86
CA CYS A 68 -2.62 2.48 -2.29
C CYS A 68 -3.24 3.60 -3.14
N LEU A 69 -4.45 4.06 -2.76
CA LEU A 69 -5.11 5.16 -3.47
C LEU A 69 -4.35 6.48 -3.26
N GLU A 70 -3.95 6.77 -2.03
CA GLU A 70 -3.20 7.97 -1.69
C GLU A 70 -1.88 8.01 -2.45
N TYR A 71 -1.13 6.90 -2.46
CA TYR A 71 0.09 6.77 -3.26
C TYR A 71 -0.15 7.08 -4.74
N ALA A 72 -1.20 6.50 -5.35
CA ALA A 72 -1.51 6.75 -6.75
C ALA A 72 -1.92 8.21 -7.03
N LEU A 73 -2.55 8.87 -6.06
CA LEU A 73 -2.91 10.29 -6.15
C LEU A 73 -1.70 11.21 -5.93
N ALA A 74 -0.76 10.85 -5.08
CA ALA A 74 0.47 11.62 -4.85
C ALA A 74 1.45 11.50 -6.04
N ASN A 75 1.57 10.31 -6.63
CA ASN A 75 2.59 10.01 -7.65
C ASN A 75 2.13 10.17 -9.11
N ASP A 76 0.86 10.56 -9.34
CA ASP A 76 0.31 10.62 -10.71
C ASP A 76 0.41 9.32 -11.48
N GLU A 77 0.05 8.22 -10.82
CA GLU A 77 -0.02 6.93 -11.49
C GLU A 77 -1.06 6.96 -12.62
N ARG A 78 -0.58 6.79 -13.86
CA ARG A 78 -1.37 6.99 -15.10
C ARG A 78 -2.00 5.72 -15.64
N PHE A 79 -1.59 4.57 -15.14
CA PHE A 79 -2.03 3.27 -15.65
C PHE A 79 -2.59 2.41 -14.53
N GLY A 80 -3.38 1.43 -14.95
CA GLY A 80 -3.93 0.41 -14.07
C GLY A 80 -4.94 0.88 -13.01
N ILE A 81 -5.38 -0.10 -12.23
CA ILE A 81 -6.32 0.04 -11.11
C ILE A 81 -5.54 0.17 -9.81
N TRP A 82 -5.77 1.27 -9.09
CA TRP A 82 -5.13 1.58 -7.82
C TRP A 82 -6.19 1.95 -6.79
N GLY A 83 -6.12 1.36 -5.60
CA GLY A 83 -7.09 1.63 -4.52
C GLY A 83 -8.56 1.40 -4.92
N GLY A 84 -8.81 0.51 -5.88
CA GLY A 84 -10.16 0.26 -6.43
C GLY A 84 -10.64 1.29 -7.46
N MET A 85 -9.78 2.20 -7.91
CA MET A 85 -10.10 3.23 -8.88
C MET A 85 -9.27 3.08 -10.16
N SER A 86 -9.92 3.23 -11.31
CA SER A 86 -9.25 3.40 -12.60
C SER A 86 -8.61 4.78 -12.72
N GLU A 87 -7.65 4.92 -13.65
CA GLU A 87 -7.04 6.22 -13.97
C GLU A 87 -8.09 7.30 -14.24
N ARG A 88 -9.11 6.99 -15.05
CA ARG A 88 -10.19 7.94 -15.37
C ARG A 88 -10.96 8.39 -14.12
N GLU A 89 -11.17 7.49 -13.17
CA GLU A 89 -11.84 7.79 -11.89
C GLU A 89 -10.93 8.64 -10.98
N ARG A 90 -9.64 8.31 -10.87
CA ARG A 90 -8.66 9.11 -10.12
C ARG A 90 -8.55 10.53 -10.69
N ARG A 91 -8.53 10.69 -12.02
CA ARG A 91 -8.56 12.00 -12.68
C ARG A 91 -9.84 12.80 -12.41
N ARG A 92 -10.98 12.13 -12.19
CA ARG A 92 -12.23 12.82 -11.79
C ARG A 92 -12.14 13.25 -10.34
N LEU A 93 -11.67 12.37 -9.45
CA LEU A 93 -11.50 12.67 -8.04
C LEU A 93 -10.60 13.88 -7.80
N ARG A 94 -9.44 13.94 -8.46
CA ARG A 94 -8.54 15.11 -8.37
C ARG A 94 -9.17 16.42 -8.81
N ARG A 95 -10.05 16.38 -9.82
CA ARG A 95 -10.77 17.56 -10.32
C ARG A 95 -11.90 18.02 -9.39
N MET A 96 -12.40 17.14 -8.53
CA MET A 96 -13.44 17.46 -7.55
C MET A 96 -12.86 17.94 -6.21
N ALA A 97 -11.62 17.57 -5.91
CA ALA A 97 -10.94 17.91 -4.67
C ALA A 97 -10.17 19.25 -4.73
N GLY A 98 -10.07 19.87 -5.91
CA GLY A 98 -9.51 21.22 -6.13
C GLY A 98 -10.58 22.19 -6.56
#